data_AF-A0A3M1SLP0-F1
#
_entry.id   AF-A0A3M1SLP0-F1
#
_cell.length_a   1.000
_cell.length_b   1.000
_cell.length_c   1.000
_cell.angle_alpha   90.00
_cell.angle_beta   90.00
_cell.angle_gamma   90.00
#
_symmetry.space_group_name_H-M   'P 1'
#
loop_
_entity.id
_entity.type
_entity.pdbx_description
1 polymer ?
#
loop_
_entity_poly.entity_id
_entity_poly.type
_entity_poly.pdbx_seq_one_letter_code
_entity_poly.pdbx_strand_id
1 'polypeptide(L)'
;MPVQLSRVLRFARFPIAIGLIGVGLCALLSCTSNPAPTPREIAAAVPANVGFSDRSSWLPWEVARQKHLFERHRANVDLKWFDRYAESVSALESGLLDANNQRLTDTIRAIALGEEWAIVLVTDLADGNLPNFGHLAVTRQQIEDRPEIVQGLVNAWFDSLDYIRSQPDKADRIAAKFAQKRANFTATPTTTPFGLEENLKVLTPGNDITHLSYAAEAIAGVLLENGSISVRPDLSQLLDDRFVKAYKLGMGNFITSPPNPHRKFIGPRYFAK
;
A
#
# COMPACT_ATOMS: atom_id res chain seq x y z
N MET A 1 -59.90 -0.86 12.68
CA MET A 1 -60.36 -1.56 13.90
C MET A 1 -61.04 -2.86 13.49
N PRO A 2 -60.99 -3.97 14.26
CA PRO A 2 -60.26 -4.29 15.50
C PRO A 2 -59.20 -5.42 15.26
N VAL A 3 -58.11 -5.63 16.01
CA VAL A 3 -57.85 -5.88 17.46
C VAL A 3 -58.37 -7.22 17.99
N GLN A 4 -57.45 -8.18 18.20
CA GLN A 4 -57.41 -9.22 19.25
C GLN A 4 -55.92 -9.65 19.37
N LEU A 5 -55.13 -9.48 20.43
CA LEU A 5 -55.24 -9.47 21.91
C LEU A 5 -55.20 -10.87 22.54
N SER A 6 -54.14 -11.07 23.35
CA SER A 6 -53.84 -12.10 24.36
C SER A 6 -52.62 -12.96 23.98
N ARG A 7 -51.59 -13.13 24.82
CA ARG A 7 -51.67 -13.49 26.23
C ARG A 7 -50.62 -12.81 27.11
N VAL A 8 -51.14 -12.46 28.29
CA VAL A 8 -50.48 -12.00 29.49
C VAL A 8 -49.79 -13.18 30.17
N LEU A 9 -48.55 -12.99 30.65
CA LEU A 9 -48.02 -13.74 31.78
C LEU A 9 -47.36 -12.74 32.75
N ARG A 10 -48.00 -12.62 33.91
CA ARG A 10 -47.50 -11.93 35.10
C ARG A 10 -47.09 -13.00 36.14
N PHE A 11 -46.29 -12.52 37.09
CA PHE A 11 -45.89 -13.12 38.38
C PHE A 11 -44.65 -14.03 38.30
N ALA A 12 -43.63 -13.89 39.15
CA ALA A 12 -43.69 -13.51 40.57
C ALA A 12 -42.51 -12.62 41.02
N ARG A 13 -42.80 -11.72 41.96
CA ARG A 13 -41.83 -11.01 42.81
C ARG A 13 -41.47 -11.91 43.99
N PHE A 14 -40.19 -12.10 44.26
CA PHE A 14 -39.68 -12.63 45.52
C PHE A 14 -38.86 -11.52 46.22
N PRO A 15 -39.15 -11.17 47.49
CA PRO A 15 -38.33 -10.27 48.28
C PRO A 15 -37.41 -11.10 49.20
N ILE A 16 -36.09 -10.96 49.11
CA ILE A 16 -35.20 -11.50 50.16
C ILE A 16 -34.05 -10.53 50.45
N ALA A 17 -34.18 -9.93 51.64
CA ALA A 17 -33.18 -9.56 52.64
C ALA A 17 -31.94 -8.74 52.25
N ILE A 18 -31.92 -7.53 52.83
CA ILE A 18 -30.75 -6.72 53.16
C ILE A 18 -29.85 -7.50 54.13
N GLY A 19 -28.61 -7.76 53.73
CA GLY A 19 -27.53 -8.25 54.59
C GLY A 19 -26.30 -7.36 54.42
N LEU A 20 -26.10 -6.45 55.36
CA LEU A 20 -24.90 -5.63 55.54
C LEU A 20 -23.84 -6.44 56.31
N ILE A 21 -22.57 -6.12 56.06
CA ILE A 21 -21.34 -6.44 56.82
C ILE A 21 -20.44 -7.52 56.18
N GLY A 22 -19.30 -7.05 55.66
CA GLY A 22 -18.18 -7.85 55.18
C GLY A 22 -17.05 -6.95 54.66
N VAL A 23 -16.46 -6.16 55.56
CA VAL A 23 -15.23 -5.40 55.32
C VAL A 23 -14.09 -6.38 55.03
N GLY A 24 -13.33 -6.12 53.97
CA GLY A 24 -11.96 -6.63 53.81
C GLY A 24 -11.76 -7.55 52.62
N LEU A 25 -11.38 -6.96 51.47
CA LEU A 25 -10.10 -7.25 50.81
C LEU A 25 -9.97 -6.31 49.60
N CYS A 26 -9.30 -5.17 49.82
CA CYS A 26 -8.87 -4.28 48.76
C CYS A 26 -7.70 -4.96 48.02
N ALA A 27 -7.99 -5.92 47.15
CA ALA A 27 -7.03 -6.44 46.20
C ALA A 27 -7.03 -5.53 44.97
N LEU A 28 -5.89 -4.89 44.72
CA LEU A 28 -5.60 -4.04 43.58
C LEU A 28 -5.66 -4.85 42.27
N LEU A 29 -6.87 -5.11 41.78
CA LEU A 29 -7.11 -5.41 40.37
C LEU A 29 -7.12 -4.06 39.65
N SER A 30 -5.93 -3.57 39.31
CA SER A 30 -5.79 -2.57 38.27
C SER A 30 -6.31 -3.20 36.98
N CYS A 31 -7.59 -2.98 36.68
CA CYS A 31 -8.14 -3.20 35.37
C CYS A 31 -7.37 -2.31 34.40
N THR A 32 -6.31 -2.82 33.78
CA THR A 32 -5.77 -2.23 32.56
C THR A 32 -6.82 -2.47 31.48
N SER A 33 -7.82 -1.58 31.40
CA SER A 33 -8.69 -1.50 30.23
C SER A 33 -7.82 -1.04 29.08
N ASN A 34 -7.30 -1.97 28.28
CA ASN A 34 -6.79 -1.58 26.97
C ASN A 34 -7.95 -0.90 26.23
N PRO A 35 -7.78 0.33 25.75
CA PRO A 35 -8.82 0.98 24.96
C PRO A 35 -9.15 0.10 23.74
N ALA A 36 -10.43 0.06 23.36
CA ALA A 36 -10.85 -0.65 22.17
C ALA A 36 -10.09 -0.12 20.95
N PRO A 37 -9.67 -0.99 20.01
CA PRO A 37 -8.91 -0.58 18.85
C PRO A 37 -9.73 0.43 18.02
N THR A 38 -9.05 1.48 17.57
CA THR A 38 -9.64 2.51 16.72
C THR A 38 -10.04 1.94 15.35
N PRO A 39 -10.97 2.57 14.62
CA PRO A 39 -11.31 2.14 13.26
C PRO A 39 -10.10 1.99 12.33
N ARG A 40 -9.08 2.83 12.51
CA ARG A 40 -7.81 2.76 11.77
C ARG A 40 -6.97 1.54 12.15
N GLU A 41 -6.92 1.19 13.44
CA GLU A 41 -6.23 -0.05 13.89
C GLU A 41 -6.95 -1.31 13.40
N ILE A 42 -8.29 -1.28 13.32
CA ILE A 42 -9.08 -2.37 12.74
C ILE A 42 -8.82 -2.48 11.23
N ALA A 43 -8.80 -1.36 10.50
CA ALA A 43 -8.49 -1.35 9.08
C ALA A 43 -7.07 -1.84 8.77
N ALA A 44 -6.08 -1.46 9.58
CA ALA A 44 -4.70 -1.93 9.48
C ALA A 44 -4.55 -3.44 9.80
N ALA A 45 -5.48 -4.03 10.55
CA ALA A 45 -5.50 -5.47 10.84
C ALA A 45 -5.99 -6.33 9.66
N VAL A 46 -6.68 -5.73 8.68
CA VAL A 46 -7.02 -6.41 7.42
C VAL A 46 -5.82 -6.30 6.48
N PRO A 47 -5.31 -7.42 5.93
CA PRO A 47 -4.17 -7.38 5.02
C PRO A 47 -4.52 -6.60 3.75
N ALA A 48 -3.59 -5.77 3.27
CA ALA A 48 -3.68 -5.20 1.94
C ALA A 48 -3.25 -6.24 0.90
N ASN A 49 -4.08 -6.47 -0.11
CA ASN A 49 -3.81 -7.39 -1.20
C ASN A 49 -2.93 -6.69 -2.24
N VAL A 50 -1.68 -7.14 -2.39
CA VAL A 50 -0.72 -6.48 -3.28
C VAL A 50 -0.27 -7.46 -4.37
N GLY A 51 -0.51 -7.11 -5.64
CA GLY A 51 -0.14 -7.93 -6.78
C GLY A 51 1.23 -7.61 -7.37
N PHE A 52 1.88 -8.64 -7.93
CA PHE A 52 2.98 -8.51 -8.88
C PHE A 52 3.03 -9.75 -9.80
N SER A 53 3.70 -9.62 -10.96
CA SER A 53 3.75 -10.69 -11.97
C SER A 53 5.18 -11.04 -12.43
N ASP A 54 5.23 -11.91 -13.44
CA ASP A 54 6.35 -12.49 -14.19
C ASP A 54 7.52 -11.60 -14.67
N ARG A 55 7.61 -10.33 -14.25
CA ARG A 55 8.80 -9.49 -14.50
C ARG A 55 9.87 -9.70 -13.43
N SER A 56 11.05 -10.12 -13.88
CA SER A 56 12.18 -10.39 -12.99
C SER A 56 12.70 -9.16 -12.24
N SER A 57 12.53 -7.95 -12.78
CA SER A 57 12.83 -6.69 -12.10
C SER A 57 11.96 -6.44 -10.86
N TRP A 58 10.86 -7.19 -10.68
CA TRP A 58 9.95 -7.07 -9.52
C TRP A 58 10.22 -8.12 -8.43
N LEU A 59 11.29 -8.90 -8.56
CA LEU A 59 11.78 -9.79 -7.51
C LEU A 59 12.12 -9.13 -6.16
N PRO A 60 12.38 -7.80 -6.03
CA PRO A 60 12.50 -7.17 -4.73
C PRO A 60 11.24 -7.36 -3.83
N TRP A 61 10.05 -7.59 -4.40
CA TRP A 61 8.87 -7.95 -3.59
C TRP A 61 8.99 -9.35 -2.97
N GLU A 62 9.59 -10.29 -3.68
CA GLU A 62 9.85 -11.63 -3.13
C GLU A 62 10.94 -11.57 -2.05
N VAL A 63 11.96 -10.73 -2.24
CA VAL A 63 12.94 -10.44 -1.19
C VAL A 63 12.24 -9.84 0.02
N ALA A 64 11.30 -8.91 -0.16
CA ALA A 64 10.55 -8.29 0.92
C ALA A 64 9.81 -9.34 1.75
N ARG A 65 9.09 -10.25 1.06
CA ARG A 65 8.38 -11.37 1.69
C ARG A 65 9.32 -12.31 2.45
N GLN A 66 10.39 -12.80 1.81
CA GLN A 66 11.32 -13.76 2.41
C GLN A 66 12.14 -13.17 3.57
N LYS A 67 12.28 -11.85 3.61
CA LYS A 67 13.03 -11.12 4.64
C LYS A 67 12.12 -10.45 5.67
N HIS A 68 10.83 -10.78 5.67
CA HIS A 68 9.82 -10.23 6.59
C HIS A 68 9.88 -8.70 6.66
N LEU A 69 10.04 -8.06 5.50
CA LEU A 69 10.21 -6.61 5.42
C LEU A 69 8.89 -5.86 5.62
N PHE A 70 7.77 -6.42 5.16
CA PHE A 70 6.47 -5.82 5.41
C PHE A 70 6.16 -5.76 6.91
N GLU A 71 6.40 -6.86 7.63
CA GLU A 71 6.18 -6.97 9.06
C GLU A 71 7.10 -6.04 9.86
N ARG A 72 8.37 -5.92 9.44
CA ARG A 72 9.32 -4.95 10.03
C ARG A 72 8.81 -3.50 9.94
N HIS A 73 8.10 -3.18 8.88
CA HIS A 73 7.49 -1.86 8.66
C HIS A 73 6.03 -1.78 9.11
N ARG A 74 5.52 -2.80 9.81
CA ARG A 74 4.13 -2.89 10.28
C ARG A 74 3.10 -2.78 9.15
N ALA A 75 3.48 -3.12 7.92
CA ALA A 75 2.56 -3.25 6.80
C ALA A 75 2.01 -4.66 6.78
N ASN A 76 0.71 -4.81 7.06
CA ASN A 76 0.01 -6.07 6.93
C ASN A 76 -0.33 -6.30 5.44
N VAL A 77 0.45 -7.15 4.78
CA VAL A 77 0.42 -7.32 3.31
C VAL A 77 0.20 -8.79 2.98
N ASP A 78 -0.81 -9.06 2.15
CA ASP A 78 -0.95 -10.32 1.43
C ASP A 78 -0.41 -10.14 0.01
N LEU A 79 0.86 -10.53 -0.19
CA LEU A 79 1.55 -10.40 -1.47
C LEU A 79 1.17 -11.55 -2.41
N LYS A 80 0.52 -11.22 -3.52
CA LYS A 80 -0.02 -12.15 -4.51
C LYS A 80 0.81 -12.16 -5.78
N TRP A 81 1.26 -13.36 -6.15
CA TRP A 81 1.92 -13.62 -7.42
C TRP A 81 0.89 -13.95 -8.50
N PHE A 82 1.11 -13.42 -9.70
CA PHE A 82 0.38 -13.78 -10.91
C PHE A 82 1.35 -14.32 -11.97
N ASP A 83 1.04 -15.49 -12.53
CA ASP A 83 1.85 -16.08 -13.61
C ASP A 83 1.77 -15.27 -14.90
N ARG A 84 0.71 -14.46 -15.06
CA ARG A 84 0.50 -13.59 -16.20
C ARG A 84 0.28 -12.16 -15.77
N TYR A 85 1.06 -11.25 -16.37
CA TYR A 85 0.92 -9.80 -16.18
C TYR A 85 -0.52 -9.31 -16.26
N ALA A 86 -1.25 -9.66 -17.32
CA ALA A 86 -2.62 -9.19 -17.55
C ALA A 86 -3.59 -9.59 -16.42
N GLU A 87 -3.40 -10.76 -15.81
CA GLU A 87 -4.25 -11.22 -14.69
C GLU A 87 -4.06 -10.35 -13.45
N SER A 88 -2.82 -9.88 -13.19
CA SER A 88 -2.55 -8.96 -12.07
C SER A 88 -3.23 -7.60 -12.27
N VAL A 89 -3.22 -7.09 -13.51
CA VAL A 89 -3.86 -5.82 -13.86
C VAL A 89 -5.37 -5.93 -13.69
N SER A 90 -6.00 -6.96 -14.25
CA SER A 90 -7.44 -7.19 -14.10
C SER A 90 -7.87 -7.45 -12.65
N ALA A 91 -6.98 -8.02 -11.82
CA ALA A 91 -7.26 -8.19 -10.39
C ALA A 91 -7.32 -6.85 -9.65
N LEU A 92 -6.51 -5.86 -10.02
CA LEU A 92 -6.63 -4.50 -9.47
C LEU A 92 -7.90 -3.80 -10.00
N GLU A 93 -8.15 -3.86 -11.30
CA GLU A 93 -9.36 -3.27 -11.94
C GLU A 93 -10.66 -3.82 -11.36
N SER A 94 -10.68 -5.08 -10.90
CA SER A 94 -11.85 -5.71 -10.28
C SER A 94 -11.96 -5.51 -8.77
N GLY A 95 -11.03 -4.77 -8.16
CA GLY A 95 -10.98 -4.53 -6.71
C GLY A 95 -10.56 -5.75 -5.88
N LEU A 96 -9.98 -6.79 -6.50
CA LEU A 96 -9.40 -7.94 -5.78
C LEU A 96 -8.02 -7.62 -5.18
N LEU A 97 -7.39 -6.54 -5.65
CA LEU A 97 -6.14 -5.99 -5.14
C LEU A 97 -6.35 -4.55 -4.65
N ASP A 98 -5.58 -4.17 -3.63
CA ASP A 98 -5.48 -2.79 -3.12
C ASP A 98 -4.34 -2.02 -3.81
N ALA A 99 -3.33 -2.76 -4.30
CA ALA A 99 -2.22 -2.23 -5.06
C ALA A 99 -1.67 -3.29 -6.03
N ASN A 100 -1.04 -2.85 -7.12
CA ASN A 100 -0.38 -3.74 -8.07
C ASN A 100 0.91 -3.11 -8.60
N ASN A 101 1.96 -3.92 -8.75
CA ASN A 101 3.11 -3.51 -9.53
C ASN A 101 2.76 -3.66 -11.01
N GLN A 102 2.62 -2.54 -11.71
CA GLN A 102 2.18 -2.53 -13.11
C GLN A 102 2.86 -1.44 -13.93
N ARG A 103 2.55 -1.41 -15.22
CA ARG A 103 3.12 -0.46 -16.18
C ARG A 103 2.27 0.80 -16.30
N LEU A 104 2.92 1.93 -16.57
CA LEU A 104 2.31 3.25 -16.65
C LEU A 104 1.11 3.31 -17.62
N THR A 105 1.21 2.62 -18.76
CA THR A 105 0.14 2.54 -19.75
C THR A 105 -1.17 2.02 -19.15
N ASP A 106 -1.11 1.02 -18.28
CA ASP A 106 -2.29 0.36 -17.72
C ASP A 106 -2.95 1.25 -16.65
N THR A 107 -2.16 1.93 -15.82
CA THR A 107 -2.66 2.93 -14.87
C THR A 107 -3.31 4.12 -15.57
N ILE A 108 -2.75 4.62 -16.67
CA ILE A 108 -3.36 5.70 -17.46
C ILE A 108 -4.71 5.27 -18.04
N ARG A 109 -4.83 4.03 -18.52
CA ARG A 109 -6.10 3.49 -19.03
C ARG A 109 -7.15 3.42 -17.92
N ALA A 110 -6.79 2.93 -16.74
CA ALA A 110 -7.69 2.87 -15.61
C ALA A 110 -8.21 4.27 -15.23
N ILE A 111 -7.33 5.27 -15.14
CA ILE A 111 -7.74 6.66 -14.84
C ILE A 111 -8.65 7.22 -15.95
N ALA A 112 -8.39 6.90 -17.22
CA ALA A 112 -9.27 7.28 -18.32
C ALA A 112 -10.66 6.62 -18.24
N LEU A 113 -10.79 5.50 -17.53
CA LEU A 113 -12.07 4.84 -17.22
C LEU A 113 -12.72 5.38 -15.93
N GLY A 114 -12.10 6.33 -15.24
CA GLY A 114 -12.62 6.95 -14.02
C GLY A 114 -12.09 6.37 -12.72
N GLU A 115 -11.10 5.49 -12.78
CA GLU A 115 -10.46 4.95 -11.57
C GLU A 115 -9.60 6.01 -10.86
N GLU A 116 -9.75 6.10 -9.54
CA GLU A 116 -8.96 7.02 -8.70
C GLU A 116 -7.72 6.29 -8.14
N TRP A 117 -6.68 6.14 -8.96
CA TRP A 117 -5.43 5.49 -8.55
C TRP A 117 -4.26 6.47 -8.53
N ALA A 118 -3.22 6.16 -7.76
CA ALA A 118 -1.98 6.92 -7.74
C ALA A 118 -0.74 6.03 -7.75
N ILE A 119 0.36 6.61 -8.20
CA ILE A 119 1.68 6.03 -8.22
C ILE A 119 2.45 6.55 -7.01
N VAL A 120 2.86 5.63 -6.14
CA VAL A 120 3.57 5.97 -4.89
C VAL A 120 5.07 5.68 -4.94
N LEU A 121 5.51 4.91 -5.94
CA LEU A 121 6.87 4.41 -6.13
C LEU A 121 7.06 3.97 -7.59
N VAL A 122 8.18 4.33 -8.21
CA VAL A 122 8.64 3.77 -9.49
C VAL A 122 9.59 2.62 -9.21
N THR A 123 9.34 1.47 -9.83
CA THR A 123 10.08 0.23 -9.60
C THR A 123 11.18 0.00 -10.62
N ASP A 124 10.91 0.31 -11.88
CA ASP A 124 11.85 0.08 -12.99
C ASP A 124 11.42 0.84 -14.24
N LEU A 125 12.32 0.93 -15.21
CA LEU A 125 12.04 1.46 -16.54
C LEU A 125 12.14 0.32 -17.55
N ALA A 126 11.07 0.05 -18.29
CA ALA A 126 11.11 -0.91 -19.38
C ALA A 126 11.74 -0.27 -20.65
N ASP A 127 12.62 -1.01 -21.31
CA ASP A 127 13.23 -0.61 -22.58
C ASP A 127 12.16 -0.54 -23.70
N GLY A 128 12.21 0.54 -24.50
CA GLY A 128 11.31 0.77 -25.64
C GLY A 128 11.32 2.21 -26.14
N ASN A 129 10.66 2.48 -27.27
CA ASN A 129 10.61 3.81 -27.92
C ASN A 129 9.89 4.90 -27.08
N LEU A 130 9.21 4.53 -25.99
CA LEU A 130 8.64 5.42 -24.98
C LEU A 130 8.96 4.83 -23.59
N PRO A 131 9.34 5.64 -22.58
CA PRO A 131 9.63 5.14 -21.25
C PRO A 131 8.36 4.58 -20.62
N ASN A 132 8.29 3.26 -20.52
CA ASN A 132 7.18 2.62 -19.82
C ASN A 132 7.64 2.24 -18.42
N PHE A 133 7.37 3.13 -17.46
CA PHE A 133 7.73 2.94 -16.07
C PHE A 133 6.90 1.81 -15.44
N GLY A 134 7.58 0.82 -14.90
CA GLY A 134 7.01 -0.06 -13.89
C GLY A 134 6.93 0.68 -12.57
N HIS A 135 5.82 0.52 -11.87
CA HIS A 135 5.54 1.27 -10.65
C HIS A 135 4.52 0.55 -9.78
N LEU A 136 4.40 0.97 -8.51
CA LEU A 136 3.35 0.52 -7.61
C LEU A 136 2.14 1.45 -7.76
N ALA A 137 1.09 0.96 -8.42
CA ALA A 137 -0.22 1.61 -8.48
C ALA A 137 -1.02 1.23 -7.24
N VAL A 138 -1.64 2.22 -6.59
CA VAL A 138 -2.41 2.07 -5.35
C VAL A 138 -3.73 2.81 -5.51
N THR A 139 -4.84 2.22 -5.05
CA THR A 139 -6.12 2.91 -5.05
C THR A 139 -6.08 4.12 -4.12
N ARG A 140 -6.81 5.20 -4.45
CA ARG A 140 -6.89 6.40 -3.59
C ARG A 140 -7.46 6.06 -2.22
N GLN A 141 -8.49 5.22 -2.20
CA GLN A 141 -9.06 4.68 -0.97
C GLN A 141 -7.98 4.06 -0.07
N GLN A 142 -7.08 3.24 -0.63
CA GLN A 142 -6.02 2.62 0.15
C GLN A 142 -5.01 3.62 0.71
N ILE A 143 -4.67 4.66 -0.06
CA ILE A 143 -3.79 5.76 0.36
C ILE A 143 -4.41 6.54 1.52
N GLU A 144 -5.72 6.77 1.49
CA GLU A 144 -6.43 7.57 2.48
C GLU A 144 -6.75 6.78 3.76
N ASP A 145 -7.24 5.56 3.61
CA ASP A 145 -7.70 4.72 4.72
C ASP A 145 -6.52 4.08 5.48
N ARG A 146 -5.47 3.68 4.76
CA ARG A 146 -4.34 2.88 5.28
C ARG A 146 -2.96 3.42 4.82
N PRO A 147 -2.65 4.72 4.97
CA PRO A 147 -1.38 5.31 4.50
C PRO A 147 -0.14 4.67 5.15
N GLU A 148 -0.26 4.12 6.37
CA GLU A 148 0.83 3.39 7.03
C GLU A 148 1.21 2.10 6.28
N ILE A 149 0.23 1.39 5.69
CA ILE A 149 0.52 0.21 4.88
C ILE A 149 1.24 0.64 3.60
N VAL A 150 0.77 1.71 2.95
CA VAL A 150 1.40 2.26 1.74
C VAL A 150 2.85 2.69 2.03
N GLN A 151 3.08 3.38 3.14
CA GLN A 151 4.45 3.74 3.55
C GLN A 151 5.31 2.50 3.79
N GLY A 152 4.78 1.47 4.45
CA GLY A 152 5.53 0.24 4.71
C GLY A 152 5.84 -0.56 3.44
N LEU A 153 4.98 -0.51 2.41
CA LEU A 153 5.29 -1.05 1.07
C LEU A 153 6.48 -0.33 0.43
N VAL A 154 6.49 1.01 0.46
CA VAL A 154 7.60 1.82 -0.07
C VAL A 154 8.90 1.55 0.70
N ASN A 155 8.85 1.48 2.03
CA ASN A 155 10.01 1.14 2.84
C ASN A 155 10.54 -0.28 2.53
N ALA A 156 9.63 -1.25 2.43
CA ALA A 156 9.99 -2.64 2.15
C ALA A 156 10.65 -2.79 0.77
N TRP A 157 10.21 -2.02 -0.23
CA TRP A 157 10.86 -2.00 -1.54
C TRP A 157 12.32 -1.56 -1.45
N PHE A 158 12.58 -0.40 -0.85
CA PHE A 158 13.95 0.13 -0.76
C PHE A 158 14.85 -0.74 0.11
N ASP A 159 14.35 -1.25 1.24
CA ASP A 159 15.09 -2.20 2.07
C ASP A 159 15.42 -3.51 1.33
N SER A 160 14.53 -3.96 0.42
CA SER A 160 14.82 -5.11 -0.45
C SER A 160 15.94 -4.82 -1.42
N LEU A 161 16.00 -3.61 -2.01
CA LEU A 161 17.10 -3.22 -2.88
C LEU A 161 18.43 -3.17 -2.12
N ASP A 162 18.42 -2.66 -0.89
CA ASP A 162 19.60 -2.64 -0.03
C ASP A 162 20.05 -4.05 0.38
N TYR A 163 19.10 -4.97 0.61
CA TYR A 163 19.41 -6.38 0.82
C TYR A 163 20.05 -7.02 -0.42
N ILE A 164 19.50 -6.79 -1.62
CA ILE A 164 20.04 -7.32 -2.87
C ILE A 164 21.47 -6.84 -3.07
N ARG A 165 21.74 -5.55 -2.85
CA ARG A 165 23.08 -4.95 -2.99
C ARG A 165 24.08 -5.49 -1.96
N SER A 166 23.66 -5.62 -0.70
CA SER A 166 24.54 -6.03 0.41
C SER A 166 24.74 -7.54 0.53
N GLN A 167 23.85 -8.34 -0.07
CA GLN A 167 23.84 -9.80 0.05
C GLN A 167 23.46 -10.47 -1.29
N PRO A 168 24.18 -10.21 -2.40
CA PRO A 168 23.80 -10.66 -3.75
C PRO A 168 23.60 -12.18 -3.83
N ASP A 169 24.54 -12.98 -3.33
CA ASP A 169 24.42 -14.45 -3.36
C ASP A 169 23.17 -14.97 -2.61
N LYS A 170 22.73 -14.29 -1.56
CA LYS A 170 21.52 -14.67 -0.81
C LYS A 170 20.26 -14.27 -1.57
N ALA A 171 20.27 -13.09 -2.19
CA ALA A 171 19.19 -12.63 -3.06
C ALA A 171 19.03 -13.55 -4.28
N ASP A 172 20.12 -13.96 -4.91
CA ASP A 172 20.10 -14.91 -6.04
C ASP A 172 19.50 -16.25 -5.64
N ARG A 173 19.79 -16.73 -4.42
CA ARG A 173 19.15 -17.95 -3.89
C ARG A 173 17.65 -17.79 -3.65
N ILE A 174 17.19 -16.60 -3.24
CA ILE A 174 15.76 -16.30 -3.13
C ILE A 174 15.12 -16.35 -4.53
N ALA A 175 15.72 -15.65 -5.48
CA ALA A 175 15.24 -15.57 -6.86
C ALA A 175 15.19 -16.96 -7.54
N ALA A 176 16.25 -17.76 -7.40
CA ALA A 176 16.31 -19.12 -7.95
C ALA A 176 15.25 -20.05 -7.34
N LYS A 177 15.06 -20.01 -6.02
CA LYS A 177 14.01 -20.80 -5.34
C LYS A 177 12.60 -20.37 -5.77
N PHE A 178 12.40 -19.07 -5.98
CA PHE A 178 11.15 -18.52 -6.46
C PHE A 178 10.87 -18.98 -7.89
N ALA A 179 11.88 -18.95 -8.77
CA ALA A 179 11.75 -19.37 -10.16
C ALA A 179 11.55 -20.89 -10.31
N GLN A 180 12.19 -21.71 -9.47
CA GLN A 180 12.08 -23.18 -9.55
C GLN A 180 10.63 -23.69 -9.48
N LYS A 181 9.74 -22.95 -8.83
CA LYS A 181 8.34 -23.34 -8.65
C LYS A 181 7.42 -22.89 -9.79
N ARG A 182 7.95 -22.21 -10.82
CA ARG A 182 7.17 -21.51 -11.83
C ARG A 182 7.59 -21.91 -13.23
N ALA A 183 6.64 -22.45 -13.99
CA ALA A 183 6.85 -22.68 -15.41
C ALA A 183 6.99 -21.32 -16.12
N ASN A 184 8.00 -21.18 -16.98
CA ASN A 184 8.21 -20.01 -17.85
C ASN A 184 8.61 -18.69 -17.16
N PHE A 185 9.04 -18.71 -15.90
CA PHE A 185 9.65 -17.53 -15.26
C PHE A 185 11.17 -17.68 -15.15
N THR A 186 11.91 -16.64 -15.57
CA THR A 186 13.36 -16.55 -15.35
C THR A 186 13.67 -15.49 -14.30
N ALA A 187 14.58 -15.82 -13.39
CA ALA A 187 15.05 -14.90 -12.37
C ALA A 187 16.02 -13.83 -12.90
N THR A 188 16.50 -13.97 -14.14
CA THR A 188 17.45 -13.02 -14.74
C THR A 188 16.79 -11.65 -14.90
N PRO A 189 17.29 -10.60 -14.22
CA PRO A 189 16.72 -9.25 -14.34
C PRO A 189 16.78 -8.76 -15.78
N THR A 190 15.64 -8.33 -16.32
CA THR A 190 15.58 -7.72 -17.66
C THR A 190 15.83 -6.21 -17.62
N THR A 191 15.65 -5.58 -16.46
CA THR A 191 15.84 -4.16 -16.21
C THR A 191 16.41 -3.95 -14.82
N THR A 192 17.07 -2.81 -14.60
CA THR A 192 17.58 -2.43 -13.28
C THR A 192 16.47 -1.77 -12.46
N PRO A 193 16.20 -2.24 -11.22
CA PRO A 193 15.26 -1.58 -10.34
C PRO A 193 15.68 -0.16 -9.99
N PHE A 194 14.73 0.77 -9.94
CA PHE A 194 14.94 2.15 -9.54
C PHE A 194 15.16 2.24 -8.03
N GLY A 195 16.29 2.85 -7.65
CA GLY A 195 16.61 3.16 -6.27
C GLY A 195 15.95 4.45 -5.79
N LEU A 196 16.37 4.91 -4.61
CA LEU A 196 15.84 6.12 -3.98
C LEU A 196 16.13 7.38 -4.80
N GLU A 197 17.36 7.55 -5.28
CA GLU A 197 17.75 8.75 -6.03
C GLU A 197 17.04 8.83 -7.39
N GLU A 198 16.90 7.70 -8.09
CA GLU A 198 16.11 7.62 -9.33
C GLU A 198 14.65 7.97 -9.07
N ASN A 199 14.06 7.47 -7.97
CA ASN A 199 12.69 7.79 -7.57
C ASN A 199 12.49 9.29 -7.27
N LEU A 200 13.40 9.89 -6.50
CA LEU A 200 13.32 11.32 -6.18
C LEU A 200 13.42 12.20 -7.42
N LYS A 201 14.22 11.79 -8.41
CA LYS A 201 14.32 12.50 -9.69
C LYS A 201 13.06 12.31 -10.53
N VAL A 202 12.65 11.06 -10.77
CA VAL A 202 11.57 10.72 -11.71
C VAL A 202 10.19 11.21 -11.23
N LEU A 203 9.96 11.26 -9.91
CA LEU A 203 8.71 11.72 -9.31
C LEU A 203 8.61 13.25 -9.21
N THR A 204 9.73 13.96 -9.37
CA THR A 204 9.70 15.43 -9.44
C THR A 204 9.06 15.85 -10.77
N PRO A 205 8.17 16.84 -10.81
CA PRO A 205 7.67 17.38 -12.07
C PRO A 205 8.81 17.92 -12.95
N GLY A 206 8.71 17.70 -14.25
CA GLY A 206 9.64 18.24 -15.23
C GLY A 206 9.05 18.23 -16.63
N ASN A 207 9.84 18.69 -17.60
CA ASN A 207 9.39 18.94 -18.98
C ASN A 207 10.04 17.99 -20.00
N ASP A 208 10.60 16.88 -19.54
CA ASP A 208 11.19 15.86 -20.38
C ASP A 208 10.81 14.44 -19.94
N ILE A 209 11.16 13.49 -20.81
CA ILE A 209 10.76 12.09 -20.73
C ILE A 209 11.35 11.33 -19.54
N THR A 210 12.29 11.94 -18.81
CA THR A 210 12.87 11.40 -17.58
C THR A 210 12.01 11.67 -16.34
N HIS A 211 10.98 12.50 -16.48
CA HIS A 211 10.00 12.80 -15.44
C HIS A 211 8.70 12.04 -15.68
N LEU A 212 8.21 11.34 -14.66
CA LEU A 212 7.05 10.46 -14.77
C LEU A 212 5.79 11.21 -15.21
N SER A 213 5.58 12.42 -14.70
CA SER A 213 4.43 13.26 -15.07
C SER A 213 4.42 13.61 -16.56
N TYR A 214 5.57 13.98 -17.12
CA TYR A 214 5.69 14.30 -18.54
C TYR A 214 5.51 13.04 -19.41
N ALA A 215 6.14 11.94 -19.00
CA ALA A 215 5.98 10.65 -19.68
C ALA A 215 4.52 10.19 -19.70
N ALA A 216 3.80 10.40 -18.59
CA ALA A 216 2.39 10.03 -18.50
C ALA A 216 1.51 10.84 -19.46
N GLU A 217 1.71 12.16 -19.55
CA GLU A 217 1.02 13.02 -20.53
C GLU A 217 1.33 12.62 -21.98
N ALA A 218 2.60 12.33 -22.29
CA ALA A 218 3.00 11.89 -23.62
C ALA A 218 2.35 10.54 -24.00
N ILE A 219 2.33 9.58 -23.08
CA ILE A 219 1.68 8.28 -23.29
C ILE A 219 0.16 8.44 -23.41
N ALA A 220 -0.47 9.28 -22.58
CA ALA A 220 -1.90 9.55 -22.69
C ALA A 220 -2.26 10.16 -24.06
N GLY A 221 -1.41 11.04 -24.60
CA GLY A 221 -1.54 11.56 -25.97
C GLY A 221 -1.53 10.44 -27.02
N VAL A 222 -0.52 9.56 -26.99
CA VAL A 222 -0.41 8.43 -27.93
C VAL A 222 -1.59 7.47 -27.80
N LEU A 223 -2.04 7.17 -26.57
CA LEU A 223 -3.20 6.31 -26.32
C LEU A 223 -4.50 6.93 -26.85
N LEU A 224 -4.65 8.25 -26.77
CA LEU A 224 -5.81 8.94 -27.32
C LEU A 224 -5.78 8.93 -28.85
N GLU A 225 -4.63 9.26 -29.45
CA GLU A 225 -4.43 9.31 -30.90
C GLU A 225 -4.68 7.97 -31.58
N ASN A 226 -4.28 6.86 -30.94
CA ASN A 226 -4.47 5.52 -31.49
C ASN A 226 -5.82 4.87 -31.10
N GLY A 227 -6.70 5.58 -30.39
CA GLY A 227 -8.02 5.09 -29.98
C GLY A 227 -8.01 4.07 -28.83
N SER A 228 -6.89 3.91 -28.14
CA SER A 228 -6.77 3.06 -26.95
C SER A 228 -7.54 3.59 -25.74
N ILE A 229 -7.70 4.90 -25.63
CA ILE A 229 -8.57 5.58 -24.67
C ILE A 229 -9.48 6.54 -25.43
N SER A 230 -10.71 6.74 -24.95
CA SER A 230 -11.71 7.59 -25.60
C SER A 230 -11.71 9.03 -25.08
N VAL A 231 -11.11 9.28 -23.92
CA VAL A 231 -11.02 10.59 -23.27
C VAL A 231 -9.60 10.82 -22.78
N ARG A 232 -9.16 12.09 -22.78
CA ARG A 232 -7.92 12.47 -22.11
C ARG A 232 -8.15 12.41 -20.58
N PRO A 233 -7.40 11.57 -19.83
CA PRO A 233 -7.53 11.50 -18.38
C PRO A 233 -6.98 12.76 -17.70
N ASP A 234 -7.52 13.08 -16.53
CA ASP A 234 -6.87 14.03 -15.61
C ASP A 234 -5.77 13.30 -14.83
N LEU A 235 -4.52 13.66 -15.10
CA LEU A 235 -3.35 13.06 -14.47
C LEU A 235 -2.78 13.92 -13.34
N SER A 236 -3.45 15.00 -12.94
CA SER A 236 -3.00 15.92 -11.89
C SER A 236 -2.81 15.24 -10.53
N GLN A 237 -3.50 14.12 -10.31
CA GLN A 237 -3.45 13.31 -9.09
C GLN A 237 -2.72 11.97 -9.28
N LEU A 238 -2.07 11.75 -10.43
CA LEU A 238 -1.40 10.49 -10.74
C LEU A 238 -0.27 10.16 -9.77
N LEU A 239 0.44 11.16 -9.24
CA LEU A 239 1.65 10.96 -8.45
C LEU A 239 1.43 11.30 -6.98
N ASP A 240 1.89 10.43 -6.09
CA ASP A 240 2.00 10.72 -4.67
C ASP A 240 3.40 10.41 -4.13
N ASP A 241 4.28 11.39 -4.24
CA ASP A 241 5.69 11.27 -3.87
C ASP A 241 5.99 11.39 -2.37
N ARG A 242 4.95 11.62 -1.54
CA ARG A 242 5.10 11.82 -0.10
C ARG A 242 5.77 10.63 0.58
N PHE A 243 5.49 9.41 0.09
CA PHE A 243 6.00 8.17 0.68
C PHE A 243 7.49 7.96 0.43
N VAL A 244 7.95 8.25 -0.80
CA VAL A 244 9.38 8.23 -1.15
C VAL A 244 10.15 9.32 -0.40
N LYS A 245 9.59 10.54 -0.32
CA LYS A 245 10.20 11.63 0.45
C LYS A 245 10.28 11.31 1.94
N ALA A 246 9.24 10.70 2.51
CA ALA A 246 9.23 10.27 3.90
C ALA A 246 10.28 9.19 4.18
N TYR A 247 10.50 8.25 3.25
CA TYR A 247 11.59 7.27 3.36
C TYR A 247 12.96 7.98 3.41
N LYS A 248 13.23 8.93 2.49
CA LYS A 248 14.48 9.72 2.46
C LYS A 248 14.78 10.41 3.80
N LEU A 249 13.75 10.97 4.44
CA LEU A 249 13.89 11.72 5.70
C LEU A 249 14.03 10.83 6.94
N GLY A 250 14.06 9.50 6.79
CA GLY A 250 13.96 8.58 7.93
C GLY A 250 12.62 8.67 8.66
N MET A 251 11.61 9.28 8.02
CA MET A 251 10.27 9.50 8.55
C MET A 251 9.31 8.35 8.24
N GLY A 252 9.76 7.31 7.54
CA GLY A 252 8.95 6.16 7.15
C GLY A 252 8.21 5.47 8.32
N ASN A 253 8.73 5.58 9.55
CA ASN A 253 8.11 5.05 10.77
C ASN A 253 7.31 6.11 11.58
N PHE A 254 7.30 7.37 11.17
CA PHE A 254 6.62 8.46 11.88
C PHE A 254 5.21 8.75 11.32
N ILE A 255 4.92 8.32 10.09
CA ILE A 255 3.55 8.31 9.53
C ILE A 255 2.68 7.20 10.18
N THR A 256 3.32 6.24 10.87
CA THR A 256 2.69 5.06 11.48
C THR A 256 2.42 5.18 12.99
N SER A 257 2.61 6.37 13.59
CA SER A 257 2.23 6.64 14.98
C SER A 257 0.89 7.38 15.03
N PRO A 258 -0.10 6.97 15.86
CA PRO A 258 -1.27 7.80 16.09
C PRO A 258 -0.83 9.16 16.65
N PRO A 259 -1.50 10.27 16.28
CA PRO A 259 -1.12 11.59 16.78
C PRO A 259 -1.17 11.59 18.31
N ASN A 260 -0.03 11.87 18.94
CA ASN A 260 0.01 12.07 20.40
C ASN A 260 -0.84 13.33 20.72
N PRO A 261 -1.96 13.21 21.46
CA PRO A 261 -2.87 14.33 21.72
C PRO A 261 -2.22 15.45 22.56
N HIS A 262 -1.05 15.20 23.15
CA HIS A 262 -0.30 16.17 23.94
C HIS A 262 0.92 16.73 23.24
N ARG A 263 1.28 16.24 22.04
CA ARG A 263 2.41 16.76 21.28
C ARG A 263 1.91 17.87 20.36
N LYS A 264 2.06 19.14 20.79
CA LYS A 264 1.89 20.27 19.88
C LYS A 264 2.78 20.06 18.66
N PHE A 265 2.17 20.00 17.48
CA PHE A 265 2.87 19.98 16.21
C PHE A 265 3.66 21.27 16.08
N ILE A 266 4.97 21.20 16.30
CA ILE A 266 5.91 22.27 15.94
C ILE A 266 6.46 21.85 14.58
N GLY A 267 5.76 22.22 13.52
CA GLY A 267 6.27 22.06 12.17
C GLY A 267 7.57 22.86 11.99
N PRO A 268 8.46 22.44 11.08
CA PRO A 268 9.64 23.22 10.74
C PRO A 268 9.19 24.59 10.21
N ARG A 269 9.57 25.66 10.91
CA ARG A 269 9.47 27.04 10.41
C ARG A 269 10.52 27.24 9.32
N TYR A 270 10.21 26.83 8.10
CA TYR A 270 10.90 27.34 6.92
C TYR A 270 9.87 27.96 5.97
N PHE A 271 10.24 29.13 5.46
CA PHE A 271 9.43 30.17 4.82
C PHE A 271 8.72 31.13 5.79
N ALA A 272 9.52 32.06 6.34
CA ALA A 272 9.06 33.42 6.61
C ALA A 272 10.12 34.41 6.10
N LYS A 273 9.71 35.12 5.03
CA LYS A 273 10.38 36.19 4.26
C LYS A 273 11.45 35.75 3.27
#